data_AF-A0A524NJJ5-F1
#
_entry.id   AF-A0A524NJJ5-F1
#
_cell.length_a   1.000
_cell.length_b   1.000
_cell.length_c   1.000
_cell.angle_alpha   90.00
_cell.angle_beta   90.00
_cell.angle_gamma   90.00
#
_symmetry.space_group_name_H-M   'P 1'
#
loop_
_entity.id
_entity.type
_entity.pdbx_description
1 polymer ?
#
loop_
_entity_poly.entity_id
_entity_poly.type
_entity_poly.pdbx_seq_one_letter_code
_entity_poly.pdbx_strand_id
1 'polypeptide(L)'
;MNQNKEKNKVLSKAREEQKQFVAKAKINATVDPTKAINLEDKIELDRREAYIEPNTRDLLRIMLQYGDNNSISPIYSSGLGYIYQIEDRVCKGEINTLSKDLLLNLAKLDILTKSFADSVASCPNCESIILTFHNRCPKCKSHNIDKSSLTEHIPCGLIEQREKYVNDRCPKCGEFLVEGKYRNMGRWYVCQSCEDRFENPAYDLICHNCNTTFTIKESTIKEIPKFSLNPKRKKEIRQNVASLEDIKMLLSELGFSIEIPGLATGLKSGMQHHFSLIAKKLVNNHEVVIALDHATSESEVQVSPLILYIYKTSEVKVDIPIFIAIPNLNETAKKIAQGHEILVIEGLTEEINELAHIKAEIGKRLDEINEKIALATIVKPENKPGKSFFGKIKGITMKAAKENVDNSQQDSPTTSSSGQEST
;
A
#
# COMPACT_ATOMS: atom_id res chain seq x y z
N MET A 1 20.07 -47.43 -57.94
CA MET A 1 20.07 -45.95 -57.90
C MET A 1 19.18 -45.31 -56.81
N ASN A 2 18.24 -46.03 -56.17
CA ASN A 2 17.33 -45.42 -55.18
C ASN A 2 17.86 -45.30 -53.74
N GLN A 3 18.74 -46.20 -53.26
CA GLN A 3 19.21 -46.16 -51.86
C GLN A 3 20.19 -45.00 -51.56
N ASN A 4 20.93 -44.49 -52.56
CA ASN A 4 21.83 -43.35 -52.38
C ASN A 4 21.10 -42.00 -52.36
N LYS A 5 19.89 -41.90 -52.94
CA LYS A 5 19.08 -40.67 -52.87
C LYS A 5 18.45 -40.49 -51.50
N GLU A 6 17.98 -41.57 -50.87
CA GLU A 6 17.43 -41.50 -49.51
C GLU A 6 18.50 -41.21 -48.45
N LYS A 7 19.67 -41.87 -48.51
CA LYS A 7 20.76 -41.57 -47.57
C LYS A 7 21.22 -40.11 -47.63
N ASN A 8 21.32 -39.53 -48.83
CA ASN A 8 21.71 -38.13 -48.97
C ASN A 8 20.64 -37.14 -48.46
N LYS A 9 19.34 -37.49 -48.58
CA LYS A 9 18.23 -36.67 -48.09
C LYS A 9 18.12 -36.70 -46.56
N VAL A 10 18.45 -37.83 -45.94
CA VAL A 10 18.53 -37.95 -44.47
C VAL A 10 19.73 -37.18 -43.92
N LEU A 11 20.89 -37.25 -44.58
CA LEU A 11 22.09 -36.53 -44.16
C LEU A 11 21.95 -35.00 -44.30
N SER A 12 21.24 -34.52 -45.32
CA SER A 12 20.98 -33.08 -45.50
C SER A 12 20.04 -32.54 -44.43
N LYS A 13 18.98 -33.30 -44.09
CA LYS A 13 18.01 -32.92 -43.05
C LYS A 13 18.64 -32.87 -41.66
N ALA A 14 19.48 -33.86 -41.32
CA ALA A 14 20.23 -33.86 -40.06
C ALA A 14 21.20 -32.66 -39.95
N ARG A 15 21.82 -32.24 -41.06
CA ARG A 15 22.69 -31.05 -41.08
C ARG A 15 21.92 -29.74 -40.94
N GLU A 16 20.69 -29.65 -41.44
CA GLU A 16 19.82 -28.49 -41.24
C GLU A 16 19.29 -28.40 -39.81
N GLU A 17 18.88 -29.53 -39.22
CA GLU A 17 18.45 -29.60 -37.82
C GLU A 17 19.60 -29.24 -36.87
N GLN A 18 20.82 -29.69 -37.16
CA GLN A 18 22.00 -29.34 -36.37
C GLN A 18 22.40 -27.86 -36.54
N LYS A 19 22.25 -27.27 -37.73
CA LYS A 19 22.44 -25.83 -37.96
C LYS A 19 21.40 -24.98 -37.22
N GLN A 20 20.14 -25.41 -37.20
CA GLN A 20 19.08 -24.73 -36.45
C GLN A 20 19.28 -24.83 -34.93
N PHE A 21 19.77 -25.98 -34.44
CA PHE A 21 20.11 -26.17 -33.03
C PHE A 21 21.28 -25.28 -32.60
N VAL A 22 22.35 -25.20 -33.40
CA VAL A 22 23.50 -24.34 -33.13
C VAL A 22 23.14 -22.85 -33.23
N ALA A 23 22.22 -22.47 -34.14
CA ALA A 23 21.71 -21.10 -34.22
C ALA A 23 20.87 -20.71 -32.98
N LYS A 24 19.98 -21.59 -32.50
CA LYS A 24 19.23 -21.38 -31.25
C LYS A 24 20.15 -21.33 -30.02
N ALA A 25 21.18 -22.16 -29.97
CA ALA A 25 22.16 -22.14 -28.89
C ALA A 25 22.99 -20.85 -28.86
N LYS A 26 23.29 -20.25 -30.03
CA LYS A 26 23.99 -18.96 -30.12
C LYS A 26 23.13 -17.75 -29.74
N ILE A 27 21.81 -17.81 -29.96
CA ILE A 27 20.88 -16.75 -29.52
C ILE A 27 20.73 -16.73 -27.99
N ASN A 28 20.81 -17.89 -27.34
CA ASN A 28 20.74 -18.01 -25.87
C ASN A 28 22.07 -17.66 -25.16
N ALA A 29 23.16 -17.42 -25.89
CA ALA A 29 24.49 -17.16 -25.32
C ALA A 29 24.88 -15.66 -25.28
N THR A 30 24.00 -14.75 -25.72
CA THR A 30 24.24 -13.29 -25.71
C THR A 30 23.47 -12.53 -24.62
N VAL A 31 22.90 -13.22 -23.63
CA VAL A 31 22.30 -12.56 -22.47
C VAL A 31 23.33 -12.54 -21.34
N ASP A 32 23.86 -11.35 -21.08
CA ASP A 32 24.73 -11.00 -19.96
C ASP A 32 24.11 -11.51 -18.62
N PRO A 33 24.81 -12.36 -17.83
CA PRO A 33 24.25 -12.99 -16.62
C PRO A 33 23.92 -12.01 -15.48
N THR A 34 24.22 -10.73 -15.62
CA THR A 34 24.08 -9.73 -14.53
C THR A 34 22.92 -8.75 -14.68
N LYS A 35 21.97 -8.95 -15.62
CA LYS A 35 20.89 -7.97 -15.87
C LYS A 35 19.45 -8.50 -16.00
N ALA A 36 19.15 -9.65 -15.42
CA ALA A 36 17.77 -10.12 -15.31
C ALA A 36 17.50 -10.65 -13.89
N ILE A 37 17.20 -9.74 -12.96
CA ILE A 37 16.29 -10.10 -11.87
C ILE A 37 14.99 -10.50 -12.56
N ASN A 38 14.52 -11.73 -12.35
CA ASN A 38 13.29 -12.19 -12.99
C ASN A 38 12.14 -11.22 -12.64
N LEU A 39 11.22 -10.96 -13.57
CA LEU A 39 10.11 -10.03 -13.32
C LEU A 39 9.30 -10.46 -12.08
N GLU A 40 9.16 -11.77 -11.86
CA GLU A 40 8.58 -12.32 -10.64
C GLU A 40 9.39 -11.97 -9.37
N ASP A 41 10.72 -12.08 -9.41
CA ASP A 41 11.59 -11.76 -8.28
C ASP A 41 11.50 -10.27 -7.92
N LYS A 42 11.38 -9.40 -8.93
CA LYS A 42 11.19 -7.97 -8.73
C LYS A 42 9.83 -7.67 -8.08
N ILE A 43 8.75 -8.30 -8.56
CA ILE A 43 7.42 -8.14 -7.95
C ILE A 43 7.43 -8.63 -6.50
N GLU A 44 8.14 -9.71 -6.19
CA GLU A 44 8.26 -10.21 -4.83
C GLU A 44 9.00 -9.23 -3.91
N LEU A 45 10.10 -8.63 -4.37
CA LEU A 45 10.82 -7.60 -3.63
C LEU A 45 9.95 -6.35 -3.40
N ASP A 46 9.35 -5.81 -4.46
CA ASP A 46 8.49 -4.62 -4.38
C ASP A 46 7.29 -4.87 -3.44
N ARG A 47 6.79 -6.12 -3.37
CA ARG A 47 5.71 -6.49 -2.46
C ARG A 47 6.15 -6.51 -1.00
N ARG A 48 7.35 -7.01 -0.71
CA ARG A 48 7.91 -6.97 0.66
C ARG A 48 8.08 -5.53 1.13
N GLU A 49 8.56 -4.64 0.26
CA GLU A 49 8.66 -3.21 0.55
C GLU A 49 7.28 -2.59 0.80
N ALA A 50 6.28 -2.93 -0.03
CA ALA A 50 4.92 -2.42 0.14
C ALA A 50 4.32 -2.78 1.52
N TYR A 51 4.58 -3.98 2.05
CA TYR A 51 4.08 -4.34 3.39
C TYR A 51 4.73 -3.54 4.53
N ILE A 52 5.92 -2.97 4.32
CA ILE A 52 6.61 -2.15 5.31
C ILE A 52 6.03 -0.74 5.34
N GLU A 53 5.54 -0.24 4.20
CA GLU A 53 4.98 1.11 4.08
C GLU A 53 3.78 1.28 5.04
N PRO A 54 3.79 2.30 5.93
CA PRO A 54 2.76 2.46 6.96
C PRO A 54 1.32 2.50 6.43
N ASN A 55 1.07 3.31 5.39
CA ASN A 55 -0.29 3.46 4.82
C ASN A 55 -0.82 2.14 4.25
N THR A 56 0.04 1.39 3.54
CA THR A 56 -0.31 0.07 3.01
C THR A 56 -0.59 -0.90 4.14
N ARG A 57 0.26 -0.95 5.17
CA ARG A 57 0.08 -1.83 6.31
C ARG A 57 -1.23 -1.57 7.03
N ASP A 58 -1.55 -0.32 7.30
CA ASP A 58 -2.76 0.08 8.03
C ASP A 58 -4.02 -0.21 7.19
N LEU A 59 -3.99 0.10 5.88
CA LEU A 59 -5.06 -0.28 4.96
C LEU A 59 -5.32 -1.79 4.96
N LEU A 60 -4.27 -2.60 4.85
CA LEU A 60 -4.40 -4.06 4.81
C LEU A 60 -4.89 -4.65 6.13
N ARG A 61 -4.51 -4.06 7.28
CA ARG A 61 -5.08 -4.40 8.60
C ARG A 61 -6.58 -4.18 8.62
N ILE A 62 -7.01 -2.98 8.22
CA ILE A 62 -8.43 -2.63 8.14
C ILE A 62 -9.16 -3.63 7.24
N MET A 63 -8.64 -3.89 6.04
CA MET A 63 -9.25 -4.85 5.10
C MET A 63 -9.35 -6.29 5.65
N LEU A 64 -8.40 -6.75 6.47
CA LEU A 64 -8.44 -8.08 7.08
C LEU A 64 -9.55 -8.24 8.12
N GLN A 65 -9.97 -7.16 8.79
CA GLN A 65 -11.05 -7.19 9.80
C GLN A 65 -12.44 -7.39 9.17
N TYR A 66 -12.58 -6.92 7.93
CA TYR A 66 -13.86 -6.88 7.23
C TYR A 66 -14.31 -8.23 6.61
N GLY A 67 -13.50 -9.28 6.76
CA GLY A 67 -13.81 -10.63 6.24
C GLY A 67 -13.60 -10.78 4.73
N ASP A 68 -13.69 -12.03 4.24
CA ASP A 68 -13.27 -12.43 2.88
C ASP A 68 -14.06 -11.82 1.73
N ASN A 69 -15.29 -11.37 1.99
CA ASN A 69 -16.18 -10.86 0.95
C ASN A 69 -16.16 -9.34 0.82
N ASN A 70 -15.32 -8.65 1.60
CA ASN A 70 -15.30 -7.20 1.57
C ASN A 70 -14.36 -6.68 0.48
N SER A 71 -14.89 -5.73 -0.29
CA SER A 71 -14.19 -5.02 -1.34
C SER A 71 -14.35 -3.53 -1.16
N ILE A 72 -13.28 -2.78 -1.37
CA ILE A 72 -13.30 -1.33 -1.46
C ILE A 72 -13.98 -0.98 -2.79
N SER A 73 -15.22 -0.52 -2.68
CA SER A 73 -16.05 -0.13 -3.82
C SER A 73 -15.89 1.37 -4.10
N PRO A 74 -15.91 1.79 -5.36
CA PRO A 74 -15.86 3.19 -5.71
C PRO A 74 -17.17 3.88 -5.34
N ILE A 75 -17.08 5.10 -4.81
CA ILE A 75 -18.23 5.95 -4.46
C ILE A 75 -18.18 7.20 -5.34
N TYR A 76 -19.28 7.50 -6.03
CA TYR A 76 -19.35 8.71 -6.85
C TYR A 76 -19.60 9.94 -5.97
N SER A 77 -18.71 10.93 -6.05
CA SER A 77 -18.81 12.23 -5.40
C SER A 77 -18.92 13.35 -6.43
N SER A 78 -19.89 14.24 -6.22
CA SER A 78 -20.10 15.38 -7.11
C SER A 78 -18.86 16.27 -7.11
N GLY A 79 -18.33 16.59 -8.30
CA GLY A 79 -17.15 17.44 -8.48
C GLY A 79 -15.79 16.75 -8.30
N LEU A 80 -15.73 15.58 -7.65
CA LEU A 80 -14.49 14.80 -7.50
C LEU A 80 -14.48 13.52 -8.35
N GLY A 81 -15.65 13.05 -8.81
CA GLY A 81 -15.78 11.79 -9.52
C GLY A 81 -15.79 10.60 -8.56
N TYR A 82 -15.27 9.45 -8.99
CA TYR A 82 -15.20 8.26 -8.11
C TYR A 82 -14.04 8.37 -7.14
N ILE A 83 -14.37 8.26 -5.85
CA ILE A 83 -13.42 8.19 -4.74
C ILE A 83 -13.47 6.80 -4.10
N TYR A 84 -12.38 6.43 -3.43
CA TYR A 84 -12.29 5.19 -2.68
C TYR A 84 -12.19 5.53 -1.20
N GLN A 85 -13.04 4.91 -0.39
CA GLN A 85 -13.10 5.16 1.04
C GLN A 85 -13.15 3.83 1.78
N ILE A 86 -12.55 3.81 2.97
CA ILE A 86 -12.66 2.70 3.90
C ILE A 86 -12.83 3.27 5.31
N GLU A 87 -13.75 2.70 6.06
CA GLU A 87 -13.97 3.05 7.47
C GLU A 87 -12.97 2.30 8.34
N ASP A 88 -12.28 2.99 9.23
CA ASP A 88 -11.48 2.36 10.26
C ASP A 88 -12.36 2.09 11.50
N ARG A 89 -12.64 0.80 11.76
CA ARG A 89 -13.41 0.40 12.95
C ARG A 89 -12.62 0.48 14.26
N VAL A 90 -11.29 0.49 14.18
CA VAL A 90 -10.38 0.56 15.35
C VAL A 90 -10.17 2.01 15.77
N CYS A 91 -9.95 2.91 14.81
CA CYS A 91 -9.76 4.34 15.05
C CYS A 91 -11.08 5.13 14.97
N LYS A 92 -12.10 4.73 15.73
CA LYS A 92 -13.31 5.53 16.00
C LYS A 92 -14.15 5.95 14.77
N GLY A 93 -14.11 5.21 13.67
CA GLY A 93 -14.97 5.47 12.51
C GLY A 93 -14.50 6.61 11.62
N GLU A 94 -13.22 6.96 11.66
CA GLU A 94 -12.64 7.90 10.68
C GLU A 94 -12.72 7.30 9.26
N ILE A 95 -13.23 8.09 8.32
CA ILE A 95 -13.32 7.72 6.90
C ILE A 95 -12.01 8.10 6.22
N ASN A 96 -11.21 7.11 5.87
CA ASN A 96 -9.97 7.31 5.15
C ASN A 96 -10.22 7.34 3.65
N THR A 97 -9.88 8.47 3.00
CA THR A 97 -9.92 8.57 1.54
C THR A 97 -8.63 7.99 0.96
N LEU A 98 -8.78 6.97 0.12
CA LEU A 98 -7.67 6.20 -0.44
C LEU A 98 -7.29 6.72 -1.82
N SER A 99 -5.98 6.82 -2.07
CA SER A 99 -5.48 7.10 -3.41
C SER A 99 -5.78 5.92 -4.35
N LYS A 100 -6.31 6.22 -5.54
CA LYS A 100 -6.52 5.24 -6.59
C LYS A 100 -5.19 4.58 -7.02
N ASP A 101 -4.11 5.36 -7.06
CA ASP A 101 -2.80 4.86 -7.50
C ASP A 101 -2.22 3.86 -6.51
N LEU A 102 -2.46 4.06 -5.21
CA LEU A 102 -2.10 3.09 -4.17
C LEU A 102 -2.81 1.74 -4.43
N LEU A 103 -4.13 1.76 -4.62
CA LEU A 103 -4.91 0.55 -4.86
C LEU A 103 -4.51 -0.17 -6.15
N LEU A 104 -4.22 0.58 -7.22
CA LEU A 104 -3.71 0.04 -8.47
C LEU A 104 -2.31 -0.58 -8.30
N ASN A 105 -1.43 0.06 -7.51
CA ASN A 105 -0.12 -0.47 -7.21
C ASN A 105 -0.21 -1.78 -6.42
N LEU A 106 -1.04 -1.83 -5.37
CA LEU A 106 -1.26 -3.06 -4.60
C LEU A 106 -1.88 -4.19 -5.44
N ALA A 107 -2.72 -3.85 -6.41
CA ALA A 107 -3.24 -4.82 -7.37
C ALA A 107 -2.16 -5.34 -8.32
N LYS A 108 -1.26 -4.46 -8.79
CA LYS A 108 -0.09 -4.83 -9.60
C LYS A 108 0.86 -5.77 -8.84
N LEU A 109 0.97 -5.59 -7.53
CA LEU A 109 1.79 -6.42 -6.64
C LEU A 109 1.13 -7.75 -6.25
N ASP A 110 -0.04 -8.08 -6.80
CA ASP A 110 -0.82 -9.29 -6.47
C ASP A 110 -1.32 -9.32 -5.01
N ILE A 111 -1.24 -8.20 -4.28
CA ILE A 111 -1.77 -8.07 -2.91
C ILE A 111 -3.29 -7.93 -2.95
N LEU A 112 -3.80 -7.09 -3.86
CA LEU A 112 -5.22 -6.91 -4.12
C LEU A 112 -5.62 -7.54 -5.44
N THR A 113 -6.88 -7.96 -5.54
CA THR A 113 -7.51 -8.32 -6.81
C THR A 113 -8.39 -7.19 -7.29
N LYS A 114 -8.16 -6.74 -8.52
CA LYS A 114 -9.01 -5.79 -9.23
C LYS A 114 -10.21 -6.52 -9.85
N SER A 115 -11.42 -6.03 -9.64
CA SER A 115 -12.63 -6.51 -10.34
C SER A 115 -13.49 -5.35 -10.83
N PHE A 116 -14.34 -5.61 -11.81
CA PHE A 116 -15.23 -4.61 -12.40
C PHE A 116 -16.25 -4.10 -11.37
N ALA A 117 -16.44 -2.78 -11.33
CA ALA A 117 -17.54 -2.16 -10.60
C ALA A 117 -18.42 -1.32 -11.54
N ASP A 118 -17.80 -0.46 -12.37
CA ASP A 118 -18.52 0.40 -13.30
C ASP A 118 -17.67 0.75 -14.54
N SER A 119 -18.29 1.32 -15.56
CA SER A 119 -17.63 1.90 -16.74
C SER A 119 -18.29 3.21 -17.12
N VAL A 120 -17.50 4.27 -17.24
CA VAL A 120 -18.01 5.62 -17.51
C VAL A 120 -17.31 6.27 -18.70
N ALA A 121 -18.00 7.21 -19.34
CA ALA A 121 -17.39 8.08 -20.34
C ALA A 121 -16.33 8.98 -19.69
N SER A 122 -15.20 9.13 -20.36
CA SER A 122 -14.11 10.01 -19.95
C SER A 122 -13.67 10.91 -21.11
N CYS A 123 -13.03 12.02 -20.74
CA CYS A 123 -12.48 12.96 -21.69
C CYS A 123 -11.35 12.30 -22.49
N PRO A 124 -11.38 12.34 -23.84
CA PRO A 124 -10.31 11.77 -24.66
C PRO A 124 -8.97 12.52 -24.53
N ASN A 125 -8.97 13.74 -23.97
CA ASN A 125 -7.79 14.58 -23.84
C ASN A 125 -7.08 14.44 -22.48
N CYS A 126 -7.83 14.37 -21.37
CA CYS A 126 -7.26 14.33 -20.02
C CYS A 126 -7.78 13.18 -19.14
N GLU A 127 -8.59 12.29 -19.69
CA GLU A 127 -9.23 11.15 -19.01
C GLU A 127 -10.11 11.47 -17.79
N SER A 128 -10.43 12.75 -17.56
CA SER A 128 -11.37 13.15 -16.52
C SER A 128 -12.78 12.65 -16.84
N ILE A 129 -13.48 12.25 -15.79
CA ILE A 129 -14.87 11.79 -15.83
C ILE A 129 -15.86 12.88 -15.40
N ILE A 130 -15.35 14.07 -15.04
CA ILE A 130 -16.17 15.22 -14.65
C ILE A 130 -16.61 15.91 -15.94
N LEU A 131 -17.71 15.42 -16.49
CA LEU A 131 -18.27 15.85 -17.76
C LEU A 131 -19.67 16.41 -17.55
N THR A 132 -20.02 17.47 -18.29
CA THR A 132 -21.43 17.88 -18.45
C THR A 132 -21.94 17.53 -19.83
N PHE A 133 -23.21 17.16 -19.87
CA PHE A 133 -23.91 16.78 -21.08
C PHE A 133 -24.74 17.97 -21.59
N HIS A 134 -24.49 18.37 -22.83
CA HIS A 134 -25.13 19.54 -23.45
C HIS A 134 -25.88 19.15 -24.71
N ASN A 135 -27.11 19.64 -24.85
CA ASN A 135 -27.84 19.54 -26.11
C ASN A 135 -27.20 20.50 -27.12
N ARG A 136 -27.00 20.05 -28.36
CA ARG A 136 -26.43 20.81 -29.46
C ARG A 136 -27.36 20.83 -30.67
N CYS A 137 -27.55 22.00 -31.27
CA CYS A 137 -28.31 22.16 -32.50
C CYS A 137 -27.57 21.48 -33.65
N PRO A 138 -28.18 20.52 -34.37
CA PRO A 138 -27.55 19.86 -35.51
C PRO A 138 -27.13 20.80 -36.64
N LYS A 139 -27.84 21.94 -36.80
CA LYS A 139 -27.62 22.90 -37.88
C LYS A 139 -26.53 23.93 -37.57
N CYS A 140 -26.63 24.64 -36.44
CA CYS A 140 -25.72 25.74 -36.10
C CYS A 140 -24.73 25.43 -34.97
N LYS A 141 -24.81 24.25 -34.35
CA LYS A 141 -23.97 23.81 -33.23
C LYS A 141 -24.12 24.62 -31.92
N SER A 142 -25.09 25.52 -31.83
CA SER A 142 -25.40 26.23 -30.58
C SER A 142 -25.97 25.28 -29.50
N HIS A 143 -25.66 25.57 -28.23
CA HIS A 143 -26.27 24.90 -27.06
C HIS A 143 -27.53 25.62 -26.56
N ASN A 144 -27.92 26.76 -27.16
CA ASN A 144 -29.13 27.50 -26.80
C ASN A 144 -30.37 26.83 -27.41
N ILE A 145 -30.87 25.80 -26.71
CA ILE A 145 -31.94 24.91 -27.19
C ILE A 145 -33.00 24.79 -26.12
N ASP A 146 -34.24 25.08 -26.53
CA ASP A 146 -35.42 24.84 -25.71
C ASP A 146 -36.07 23.52 -26.11
N LYS A 147 -36.52 22.79 -25.09
CA LYS A 147 -37.28 21.55 -25.25
C LYS A 147 -38.75 21.86 -25.00
N SER A 148 -39.59 21.62 -26.00
CA SER A 148 -41.04 21.78 -25.92
C SER A 148 -41.75 20.51 -26.39
N SER A 149 -43.05 20.38 -26.10
CA SER A 149 -43.91 19.33 -26.66
C SER A 149 -44.74 19.91 -27.79
N LEU A 150 -44.91 19.14 -28.87
CA LEU A 150 -45.82 19.52 -29.95
C LEU A 150 -47.20 18.93 -29.70
N THR A 151 -48.22 19.73 -29.94
CA THR A 151 -49.63 19.32 -29.90
C THR A 151 -50.24 19.59 -31.25
N GLU A 152 -50.91 18.58 -31.81
CA GLU A 152 -51.77 18.70 -32.97
C GLU A 152 -53.20 18.95 -32.51
N HIS A 153 -53.82 20.02 -33.01
CA HIS A 153 -55.27 20.21 -32.91
C HIS A 153 -55.93 19.56 -34.14
N ILE A 154 -56.46 18.35 -33.97
CA ILE A 154 -56.95 17.46 -35.03
C ILE A 154 -57.98 18.15 -35.94
N PRO A 155 -59.00 18.87 -35.44
CA PRO A 155 -60.00 19.53 -36.28
C PRO A 155 -59.44 20.53 -37.31
N CYS A 156 -58.36 21.25 -36.98
CA CYS A 156 -57.82 22.32 -37.84
C CYS A 156 -56.42 22.01 -38.42
N GLY A 157 -55.85 20.86 -38.03
CA GLY A 157 -54.53 20.38 -38.42
C GLY A 157 -53.35 21.24 -37.96
N LEU A 158 -53.54 22.18 -37.02
CA LEU A 158 -52.42 22.96 -36.51
C LEU A 158 -51.56 22.09 -35.58
N ILE A 159 -50.28 22.00 -35.90
CA ILE A 159 -49.25 21.43 -35.03
C ILE A 159 -48.38 22.56 -34.51
N GLU A 160 -48.34 22.76 -33.20
CA GLU A 160 -47.50 23.78 -32.59
C GLU A 160 -47.08 23.40 -31.17
N GLN A 161 -46.13 24.14 -30.61
CA GLN A 161 -45.70 24.03 -29.21
C GLN A 161 -46.89 24.13 -28.26
N ARG A 162 -46.95 23.24 -27.26
CA ARG A 162 -48.03 23.18 -26.26
C ARG A 162 -48.23 24.52 -25.56
N GLU A 163 -47.15 25.24 -25.30
CA GLU A 163 -47.15 26.54 -24.63
C GLU A 163 -47.89 27.63 -25.44
N LYS A 164 -48.01 27.48 -26.77
CA LYS A 164 -48.78 28.42 -27.60
C LYS A 164 -50.29 28.19 -27.54
N TYR A 165 -50.76 27.09 -26.93
CA TYR A 165 -52.18 26.83 -26.70
C TYR A 165 -52.62 27.45 -25.36
N VAL A 166 -52.69 28.78 -25.32
CA VAL A 166 -53.07 29.54 -24.12
C VAL A 166 -54.50 29.22 -23.72
N ASN A 167 -54.73 28.91 -22.44
CA ASN A 167 -56.03 28.49 -21.90
C ASN A 167 -56.67 27.33 -22.67
N ASP A 168 -55.85 26.40 -23.15
CA ASP A 168 -56.26 25.25 -23.97
C ASP A 168 -57.02 25.64 -25.24
N ARG A 169 -56.70 26.78 -25.83
CA ARG A 169 -57.27 27.20 -27.12
C ARG A 169 -56.27 27.06 -28.25
N CYS A 170 -56.75 26.57 -29.38
CA CYS A 170 -55.97 26.52 -30.61
C CYS A 170 -55.68 27.93 -31.12
N PRO A 171 -54.41 28.34 -31.31
CA PRO A 171 -54.10 29.70 -31.78
C PRO A 171 -54.50 29.94 -33.24
N LYS A 172 -54.79 28.90 -34.02
CA LYS A 172 -55.25 29.01 -35.42
C LYS A 172 -56.77 29.19 -35.55
N CYS A 173 -57.57 28.54 -34.70
CA CYS A 173 -59.03 28.53 -34.84
C CYS A 173 -59.81 28.96 -33.59
N GLY A 174 -59.13 29.25 -32.47
CA GLY A 174 -59.74 29.71 -31.21
C GLY A 174 -60.50 28.66 -30.41
N GLU A 175 -60.78 27.50 -31.01
CA GLU A 175 -61.46 26.36 -30.38
C GLU A 175 -60.67 25.75 -29.23
N PHE A 176 -61.38 25.16 -28.26
CA PHE A 176 -60.78 24.47 -27.14
C PHE A 176 -60.18 23.11 -27.54
N LEU A 177 -59.08 22.75 -26.90
CA LEU A 177 -58.48 21.42 -26.94
C LEU A 177 -59.34 20.45 -26.13
N VAL A 178 -60.35 19.87 -26.77
CA VAL A 178 -61.19 18.83 -26.19
C VAL A 178 -60.52 17.47 -26.34
N GLU A 179 -60.57 16.63 -25.31
CA GLU A 179 -60.05 15.26 -25.35
C GLU A 179 -60.61 14.47 -26.56
N GLY A 180 -59.74 13.74 -27.25
CA GLY A 180 -60.07 13.08 -28.53
C GLY A 180 -60.02 14.00 -29.78
N LYS A 181 -59.88 15.32 -29.62
CA LYS A 181 -59.70 16.30 -30.71
C LYS A 181 -58.31 16.95 -30.74
N TYR A 182 -57.39 16.49 -29.91
CA TYR A 182 -55.99 16.84 -29.99
C TYR A 182 -55.11 15.62 -29.77
N ARG A 183 -53.89 15.67 -30.30
CA ARG A 183 -52.90 14.61 -30.14
C ARG A 183 -51.55 15.22 -29.78
N ASN A 184 -50.89 14.68 -28.77
CA ASN A 184 -49.50 15.04 -28.49
C ASN A 184 -48.60 14.36 -29.53
N MET A 185 -47.89 15.17 -30.32
CA MET A 185 -47.02 14.75 -31.42
C MET A 185 -45.60 14.41 -30.96
N GLY A 186 -45.32 14.51 -29.67
CA GLY A 186 -44.03 14.16 -29.07
C GLY A 186 -43.20 15.36 -28.63
N ARG A 187 -41.92 15.13 -28.41
CA ARG A 187 -40.95 16.13 -27.96
C ARG A 187 -40.26 16.75 -29.16
N TRP A 188 -40.08 18.06 -29.11
CA TRP A 188 -39.39 18.80 -30.15
C TRP A 188 -38.42 19.79 -29.53
N TYR A 189 -37.35 20.08 -30.25
CA TYR A 189 -36.32 21.01 -29.83
C TYR A 189 -36.27 22.19 -30.79
N VAL A 190 -36.15 23.39 -30.22
CA VAL A 190 -36.03 24.62 -30.98
C VAL A 190 -34.74 25.30 -30.58
N CYS A 191 -33.88 25.58 -31.56
CA CYS A 191 -32.68 26.34 -31.32
C CYS A 191 -32.99 27.84 -31.33
N GLN A 192 -32.76 28.53 -30.21
CA GLN A 192 -33.00 29.97 -30.11
C GLN A 192 -31.94 30.81 -30.86
N SER A 193 -30.84 30.19 -31.32
CA SER A 193 -29.82 30.89 -32.11
C SER A 193 -30.06 30.89 -33.62
N CYS A 194 -30.80 29.91 -34.16
CA CYS A 194 -31.05 29.81 -35.62
C CYS A 194 -32.48 29.42 -35.99
N GLU A 195 -33.37 29.35 -34.99
CA GLU A 195 -34.80 29.01 -35.08
C GLU A 195 -35.11 27.63 -35.66
N ASP A 196 -34.08 26.80 -35.82
CA ASP A 196 -34.22 25.47 -36.39
C ASP A 196 -34.97 24.54 -35.44
N ARG A 197 -35.78 23.68 -36.05
CA ARG A 197 -36.74 22.81 -35.40
C ARG A 197 -36.33 21.36 -35.69
N PHE A 198 -36.04 20.58 -34.66
CA PHE A 198 -35.60 19.19 -34.80
C PHE A 198 -36.11 18.29 -33.66
N GLU A 199 -36.28 16.99 -33.94
CA GLU A 199 -36.72 15.98 -32.96
C GLU A 199 -35.58 15.51 -32.06
N ASN A 200 -34.37 15.36 -32.62
CA ASN A 200 -33.22 14.79 -31.95
C ASN A 200 -32.07 15.82 -31.93
N PRO A 201 -31.69 16.37 -30.76
CA PRO A 201 -30.50 17.20 -30.65
C PRO A 201 -29.26 16.33 -30.88
N ALA A 202 -28.20 16.94 -31.38
CA ALA A 202 -26.86 16.37 -31.21
C ALA A 202 -26.43 16.57 -29.75
N TYR A 203 -25.40 15.86 -29.32
CA TYR A 203 -24.91 15.96 -27.95
C TYR A 203 -23.41 16.22 -27.93
N ASP A 204 -23.04 17.20 -27.09
CA ASP A 204 -21.67 17.46 -26.72
C ASP A 204 -21.47 17.14 -25.24
N LEU A 205 -20.28 16.64 -24.94
CA LEU A 205 -19.73 16.50 -23.61
C LEU A 205 -18.67 17.58 -23.44
N ILE A 206 -18.75 18.31 -22.32
CA ILE A 206 -17.76 19.32 -21.94
C ILE A 206 -17.02 18.82 -20.71
N CYS A 207 -15.70 18.70 -20.81
CA CYS A 207 -14.85 18.34 -19.68
C CYS A 207 -14.59 19.54 -18.78
N HIS A 208 -14.90 19.43 -17.48
CA HIS A 208 -14.63 20.51 -16.53
C HIS A 208 -13.17 20.61 -16.10
N ASN A 209 -12.34 19.62 -16.42
CA ASN A 209 -10.92 19.63 -16.06
C ASN A 209 -10.06 20.36 -17.10
N CYS A 210 -10.35 20.19 -18.39
CA CYS A 210 -9.57 20.80 -19.48
C CYS A 210 -10.39 21.63 -20.48
N ASN A 211 -11.69 21.83 -20.22
CA ASN A 211 -12.63 22.57 -21.06
C ASN A 211 -12.74 22.08 -22.51
N THR A 212 -12.29 20.86 -22.79
CA THR A 212 -12.42 20.26 -24.12
C THR A 212 -13.87 19.85 -24.36
N THR A 213 -14.41 20.25 -25.51
CA THR A 213 -15.74 19.85 -26.00
C THR A 213 -15.59 18.74 -27.03
N PHE A 214 -16.33 17.65 -26.85
CA PHE A 214 -16.28 16.49 -27.73
C PHE A 214 -17.64 15.79 -27.74
N THR A 215 -17.91 14.94 -28.73
CA THR A 215 -19.15 14.18 -28.84
C THR A 215 -19.11 12.89 -28.02
N ILE A 216 -20.27 12.28 -27.78
CA ILE A 216 -20.35 10.95 -27.12
C ILE A 216 -19.50 9.91 -27.84
N LYS A 217 -19.44 9.94 -29.18
CA LYS A 217 -18.66 9.00 -29.99
C LYS A 217 -17.15 9.16 -29.83
N GLU A 218 -16.70 10.37 -29.53
CA GLU A 218 -15.28 10.68 -29.30
C GLU A 218 -14.87 10.42 -27.85
N SER A 219 -15.83 10.19 -26.95
CA SER A 219 -15.53 9.86 -25.55
C SER A 219 -14.82 8.51 -25.45
N THR A 220 -13.84 8.43 -24.56
CA THR A 220 -13.19 7.18 -24.18
C THR A 220 -13.98 6.51 -23.06
N ILE A 221 -13.93 5.18 -22.97
CA ILE A 221 -14.56 4.43 -21.88
C ILE A 221 -13.50 4.13 -20.83
N LYS A 222 -13.75 4.53 -19.59
CA LYS A 222 -12.87 4.28 -18.45
C LYS A 222 -13.53 3.31 -17.48
N GLU A 223 -12.86 2.20 -17.22
CA GLU A 223 -13.26 1.24 -16.20
C GLU A 223 -12.99 1.81 -14.80
N ILE A 224 -13.98 1.71 -13.92
CA ILE A 224 -13.89 2.03 -12.51
C ILE A 224 -13.90 0.70 -11.74
N PRO A 225 -12.75 0.28 -11.18
CA PRO A 225 -12.67 -0.98 -10.47
C PRO A 225 -13.14 -0.88 -9.02
N LYS A 226 -13.43 -2.04 -8.43
CA LYS A 226 -13.39 -2.30 -7.00
C LYS A 226 -12.21 -3.23 -6.67
N PHE A 227 -11.74 -3.16 -5.43
CA PHE A 227 -10.56 -3.89 -4.97
C PHE A 227 -10.88 -4.77 -3.77
N SER A 228 -10.41 -6.01 -3.76
CA SER A 228 -10.52 -6.92 -2.63
C SER A 228 -9.16 -7.54 -2.32
N LEU A 229 -8.98 -8.08 -1.12
CA LEU A 229 -7.77 -8.84 -0.80
C LEU A 229 -7.62 -10.04 -1.74
N ASN A 230 -6.39 -10.33 -2.17
CA ASN A 230 -6.13 -11.55 -2.92
C ASN A 230 -6.19 -12.77 -1.98
N PRO A 231 -7.12 -13.71 -2.18
CA PRO A 231 -7.25 -14.87 -1.31
C PRO A 231 -5.97 -15.73 -1.29
N LYS A 232 -5.24 -15.80 -2.41
CA LYS A 232 -3.99 -16.58 -2.51
C LYS A 232 -2.87 -16.01 -1.64
N ARG A 233 -2.92 -14.72 -1.32
CA ARG A 233 -1.90 -14.00 -0.56
C ARG A 233 -2.34 -13.68 0.86
N LYS A 234 -3.55 -14.07 1.26
CA LYS A 234 -4.11 -13.71 2.58
C LYS A 234 -3.19 -14.08 3.75
N LYS A 235 -2.59 -15.28 3.73
CA LYS A 235 -1.62 -15.70 4.75
C LYS A 235 -0.39 -14.81 4.78
N GLU A 236 0.16 -14.48 3.61
CA GLU A 236 1.30 -13.59 3.45
C GLU A 236 0.97 -12.17 3.94
N ILE A 237 -0.23 -11.66 3.62
CA ILE A 237 -0.71 -10.35 4.06
C ILE A 237 -0.81 -10.33 5.59
N ARG A 238 -1.56 -11.27 6.20
CA ARG A 238 -1.67 -11.40 7.67
C ARG A 238 -0.29 -11.48 8.33
N GLN A 239 0.62 -12.23 7.74
CA GLN A 239 1.99 -12.36 8.23
C GLN A 239 2.72 -11.03 8.26
N ASN A 240 2.60 -10.17 7.26
CA ASN A 240 3.38 -8.95 7.22
C ASN A 240 2.69 -7.76 7.91
N VAL A 241 1.36 -7.81 8.07
CA VAL A 241 0.58 -6.70 8.64
C VAL A 241 0.03 -6.96 10.03
N ALA A 242 0.33 -8.10 10.68
CA ALA A 242 -0.06 -8.32 12.08
C ALA A 242 0.34 -7.12 12.97
N SER A 243 -0.55 -6.72 13.89
CA SER A 243 -0.28 -5.58 14.77
C SER A 243 0.65 -5.97 15.90
N LEU A 244 1.82 -5.34 15.98
CA LEU A 244 2.70 -5.45 17.15
C LEU A 244 2.56 -4.26 18.09
N GLU A 245 1.52 -3.43 17.92
CA GLU A 245 1.40 -2.15 18.62
C GLU A 245 1.23 -2.34 20.13
N ASP A 246 0.40 -3.29 20.58
CA ASP A 246 0.22 -3.57 22.01
C ASP A 246 1.50 -4.05 22.70
N ILE A 247 2.26 -4.90 21.99
CA ILE A 247 3.56 -5.38 22.48
C ILE A 247 4.58 -4.24 22.48
N LYS A 248 4.55 -3.38 21.47
CA LYS A 248 5.39 -2.19 21.42
C LYS A 248 5.08 -1.24 22.58
N MET A 249 3.80 -0.97 22.87
CA MET A 249 3.40 -0.15 24.03
C MET A 249 3.87 -0.79 25.33
N LEU A 250 3.61 -2.09 25.53
CA LEU A 250 4.03 -2.84 26.71
C LEU A 250 5.56 -2.75 26.93
N LEU A 251 6.34 -3.01 25.89
CA LEU A 251 7.80 -2.95 25.97
C LEU A 251 8.30 -1.52 26.20
N SER A 252 7.62 -0.52 25.65
CA SER A 252 7.95 0.90 25.88
C SER A 252 7.69 1.30 27.33
N GLU A 253 6.56 0.88 27.92
CA GLU A 253 6.27 1.06 29.35
C GLU A 253 7.33 0.42 30.25
N LEU A 254 7.86 -0.73 29.84
CA LEU A 254 8.94 -1.42 30.53
C LEU A 254 10.32 -0.75 30.29
N GLY A 255 10.38 0.34 29.53
CA GLY A 255 11.58 1.16 29.31
C GLY A 255 12.53 0.61 28.24
N PHE A 256 12.05 -0.21 27.31
CA PHE A 256 12.84 -0.64 26.16
C PHE A 256 12.78 0.39 25.02
N SER A 257 13.91 0.54 24.32
CA SER A 257 13.97 1.15 23.00
C SER A 257 13.64 0.10 21.95
N ILE A 258 12.73 0.41 21.02
CA ILE A 258 12.11 -0.58 20.12
C ILE A 258 12.39 -0.22 18.66
N GLU A 259 12.73 -1.23 17.88
CA GLU A 259 12.96 -1.16 16.43
C GLU A 259 12.01 -2.13 15.71
N ILE A 260 11.23 -1.62 14.74
CA ILE A 260 10.26 -2.39 13.95
C ILE A 260 10.37 -1.98 12.46
N PRO A 261 10.72 -2.90 11.54
CA PRO A 261 11.28 -4.22 11.82
C PRO A 261 12.66 -4.11 12.48
N GLY A 262 13.01 -5.07 13.34
CA GLY A 262 14.29 -5.07 14.03
C GLY A 262 15.40 -5.73 13.20
N LEU A 263 16.60 -5.13 13.21
CA LEU A 263 17.78 -5.67 12.52
C LEU A 263 18.86 -6.08 13.52
N ALA A 264 19.41 -7.29 13.35
CA ALA A 264 20.56 -7.73 14.12
C ALA A 264 21.56 -8.52 13.27
N THR A 265 22.83 -8.36 13.57
CA THR A 265 23.91 -9.09 12.89
C THR A 265 24.30 -10.32 13.71
N GLY A 266 24.35 -11.48 13.05
CA GLY A 266 24.78 -12.74 13.64
C GLY A 266 26.25 -12.70 14.07
N LEU A 267 26.52 -13.07 15.31
CA LEU A 267 27.85 -13.06 15.92
C LEU A 267 28.80 -14.08 15.28
N LYS A 268 28.26 -15.21 14.79
CA LYS A 268 29.05 -16.31 14.23
C LYS A 268 29.21 -16.21 12.71
N SER A 269 28.13 -15.88 12.00
CA SER A 269 28.10 -15.85 10.54
C SER A 269 28.35 -14.46 9.94
N GLY A 270 28.14 -13.38 10.71
CA GLY A 270 28.11 -12.02 10.19
C GLY A 270 26.87 -11.71 9.34
N MET A 271 25.90 -12.62 9.25
CA MET A 271 24.68 -12.42 8.47
C MET A 271 23.72 -11.44 9.15
N GLN A 272 23.01 -10.63 8.36
CA GLN A 272 21.93 -9.80 8.88
C GLN A 272 20.64 -10.61 8.99
N HIS A 273 20.04 -10.59 10.18
CA HIS A 273 18.74 -11.18 10.46
C HIS A 273 17.69 -10.09 10.67
N HIS A 274 16.57 -10.26 9.98
CA HIS A 274 15.37 -9.47 10.22
C HIS A 274 14.50 -10.16 11.26
N PHE A 275 14.12 -9.40 12.28
CA PHE A 275 13.13 -9.77 13.27
C PHE A 275 11.91 -8.85 13.10
N SER A 276 10.75 -9.36 13.50
CA SER A 276 9.51 -8.60 13.48
C SER A 276 9.59 -7.41 14.44
N LEU A 277 10.29 -7.57 15.57
CA LEU A 277 10.61 -6.51 16.52
C LEU A 277 11.91 -6.85 17.28
N ILE A 278 12.75 -5.85 17.51
CA ILE A 278 13.84 -5.92 18.50
C ILE A 278 13.63 -4.83 19.54
N ALA A 279 13.79 -5.18 20.82
CA ALA A 279 13.75 -4.24 21.92
C ALA A 279 15.04 -4.33 22.74
N LYS A 280 15.62 -3.18 23.07
CA LYS A 280 16.89 -3.09 23.82
C LYS A 280 16.70 -2.21 25.04
N LYS A 281 17.24 -2.64 26.18
CA LYS A 281 17.25 -1.86 27.42
C LYS A 281 18.58 -2.04 28.12
N LEU A 282 19.18 -0.94 28.58
CA LEU A 282 20.37 -0.98 29.41
C LEU A 282 19.95 -1.15 30.87
N VAL A 283 20.40 -2.22 31.51
CA VAL A 283 20.17 -2.51 32.93
C VAL A 283 21.51 -2.81 33.59
N ASN A 284 21.92 -2.04 34.59
CA ASN A 284 23.19 -2.21 35.32
C ASN A 284 24.43 -2.38 34.39
N ASN A 285 24.55 -1.53 33.36
CA ASN A 285 25.60 -1.59 32.34
C ASN A 285 25.58 -2.85 31.43
N HIS A 286 24.54 -3.66 31.50
CA HIS A 286 24.29 -4.78 30.59
C HIS A 286 23.13 -4.43 29.65
N GLU A 287 23.35 -4.59 28.35
CA GLU A 287 22.27 -4.50 27.36
C GLU A 287 21.47 -5.81 27.38
N VAL A 288 20.20 -5.68 27.75
CA VAL A 288 19.17 -6.73 27.65
C VAL A 288 18.47 -6.59 26.31
N VAL A 289 18.46 -7.67 25.54
CA VAL A 289 17.91 -7.73 24.19
C VAL A 289 16.72 -8.69 24.15
N ILE A 290 15.58 -8.17 23.69
CA ILE A 290 14.39 -8.94 23.33
C ILE A 290 14.35 -9.02 21.80
N ALA A 291 14.24 -10.23 21.26
CA ALA A 291 14.00 -10.44 19.85
C ALA A 291 12.67 -11.14 19.67
N LEU A 292 11.85 -10.64 18.75
CA LEU A 292 10.50 -11.12 18.54
C LEU A 292 10.26 -11.41 17.07
N ASP A 293 9.74 -12.59 16.78
CA ASP A 293 9.09 -12.90 15.52
C ASP A 293 7.65 -13.37 15.75
N HIS A 294 6.79 -13.11 14.77
CA HIS A 294 5.47 -13.71 14.72
C HIS A 294 5.33 -14.61 13.49
N ALA A 295 4.39 -15.54 13.56
CA ALA A 295 3.99 -16.38 12.45
C ALA A 295 2.47 -16.52 12.42
N THR A 296 1.90 -16.56 11.23
CA THR A 296 0.46 -16.60 11.01
C THR A 296 0.06 -17.80 10.14
N SER A 297 -1.09 -18.37 10.43
CA SER A 297 -1.70 -19.50 9.71
C SER A 297 -3.22 -19.37 9.74
N GLU A 298 -3.93 -20.15 8.93
CA GLU A 298 -5.40 -20.17 8.95
C GLU A 298 -5.95 -20.95 10.15
N SER A 299 -5.31 -22.06 10.48
CA SER A 299 -5.70 -22.94 11.59
C SER A 299 -4.62 -23.00 12.64
N GLU A 300 -3.40 -23.38 12.27
CA GLU A 300 -2.33 -23.62 13.23
C GLU A 300 -0.96 -23.38 12.60
N VAL A 301 -0.07 -22.73 13.34
CA VAL A 301 1.31 -22.47 12.95
C VAL A 301 2.14 -23.73 13.14
N GLN A 302 2.76 -24.18 12.06
CA GLN A 302 3.58 -25.39 12.03
C GLN A 302 4.99 -25.14 12.61
N VAL A 303 5.80 -26.20 12.70
CA VAL A 303 7.14 -26.15 13.31
C VAL A 303 8.12 -25.27 12.51
N SER A 304 8.03 -25.22 11.18
CA SER A 304 9.07 -24.62 10.33
C SER A 304 9.37 -23.13 10.62
N PRO A 305 8.37 -22.22 10.81
CA PRO A 305 8.63 -20.84 11.22
C PRO A 305 9.37 -20.71 12.56
N LEU A 306 9.06 -21.57 13.53
CA LEU A 306 9.74 -21.58 14.83
C LEU A 306 11.21 -22.00 14.68
N ILE A 307 11.52 -22.99 13.82
CA ILE A 307 12.90 -23.41 13.57
C ILE A 307 13.72 -22.28 12.97
N LEU A 308 13.16 -21.53 12.02
CA LEU A 308 13.83 -20.35 11.46
C LEU A 308 14.10 -19.31 12.55
N TYR A 309 13.15 -19.08 13.45
CA TYR A 309 13.33 -18.16 14.57
C TYR A 309 14.41 -18.63 15.54
N ILE A 310 14.41 -19.91 15.93
CA ILE A 310 15.47 -20.53 16.77
C ILE A 310 16.85 -20.35 16.13
N TYR A 311 16.94 -20.54 14.82
CA TYR A 311 18.17 -20.31 14.08
C TYR A 311 18.64 -18.86 14.23
N LYS A 312 17.77 -17.87 13.95
CA LYS A 312 18.10 -16.44 14.08
C LYS A 312 18.56 -16.07 15.51
N THR A 313 17.85 -16.54 16.53
CA THR A 313 18.19 -16.24 17.94
C THR A 313 19.45 -16.96 18.40
N SER A 314 19.83 -18.07 17.78
CA SER A 314 21.11 -18.74 18.06
C SER A 314 22.34 -18.00 17.49
N GLU A 315 22.12 -17.09 16.53
CA GLU A 315 23.16 -16.27 15.91
C GLU A 315 23.33 -14.92 16.61
N VAL A 316 22.32 -14.41 17.30
CA VAL A 316 22.29 -13.08 17.92
C VAL A 316 22.26 -13.20 19.44
N LYS A 317 22.89 -12.28 20.19
CA LYS A 317 22.71 -12.23 21.64
C LYS A 317 21.27 -11.78 21.96
N VAL A 318 20.43 -12.73 22.35
CA VAL A 318 19.04 -12.50 22.76
C VAL A 318 18.87 -13.03 24.17
N ASP A 319 18.44 -12.17 25.09
CA ASP A 319 18.21 -12.53 26.49
C ASP A 319 16.78 -13.04 26.70
N ILE A 320 15.81 -12.48 25.97
CA ILE A 320 14.40 -12.91 26.03
C ILE A 320 13.88 -13.14 24.60
N PRO A 321 13.87 -14.40 24.13
CA PRO A 321 13.27 -14.74 22.84
C PRO A 321 11.75 -14.88 22.97
N ILE A 322 10.99 -14.13 22.16
CA ILE A 322 9.54 -14.16 22.08
C ILE A 322 9.09 -14.62 20.69
N PHE A 323 8.16 -15.57 20.63
CA PHE A 323 7.55 -16.02 19.38
C PHE A 323 6.02 -15.92 19.46
N ILE A 324 5.40 -15.17 18.55
CA ILE A 324 3.95 -15.03 18.48
C ILE A 324 3.40 -15.97 17.41
N ALA A 325 2.42 -16.80 17.76
CA ALA A 325 1.74 -17.69 16.83
C ALA A 325 0.27 -17.29 16.69
N ILE A 326 -0.15 -16.97 15.46
CA ILE A 326 -1.53 -16.58 15.15
C ILE A 326 -2.17 -17.65 14.24
N PRO A 327 -3.29 -18.28 14.64
CA PRO A 327 -3.97 -18.13 15.93
C PRO A 327 -3.27 -18.89 17.07
N ASN A 328 -2.61 -20.01 16.79
CA ASN A 328 -1.89 -20.79 17.80
C ASN A 328 -0.77 -21.63 17.16
N LEU A 329 0.14 -22.10 18.00
CA LEU A 329 1.25 -22.96 17.62
C LEU A 329 0.83 -24.43 17.76
N ASN A 330 1.38 -25.31 16.91
CA ASN A 330 1.12 -26.73 17.06
C ASN A 330 1.79 -27.35 18.30
N GLU A 331 1.19 -28.40 18.86
CA GLU A 331 1.65 -29.04 20.10
C GLU A 331 3.12 -29.49 20.06
N THR A 332 3.59 -29.91 18.88
CA THR A 332 4.99 -30.31 18.69
C THR A 332 5.92 -29.09 18.78
N ALA A 333 5.55 -27.99 18.12
CA ALA A 333 6.28 -26.74 18.15
C ALA A 333 6.24 -26.10 19.55
N LYS A 334 5.15 -26.24 20.32
CA LYS A 334 5.09 -25.77 21.73
C LYS A 334 6.15 -26.45 22.58
N LYS A 335 6.29 -27.77 22.47
CA LYS A 335 7.32 -28.55 23.18
C LYS A 335 8.74 -28.14 22.76
N ILE A 336 8.95 -27.89 21.47
CA ILE A 336 10.23 -27.39 20.95
C ILE A 336 10.54 -26.01 21.53
N ALA A 337 9.58 -25.08 21.49
CA ALA A 337 9.76 -23.73 22.01
C ALA A 337 10.10 -23.73 23.51
N GLN A 338 9.43 -24.57 24.31
CA GLN A 338 9.74 -24.76 25.73
C GLN A 338 11.18 -25.26 25.96
N GLY A 339 11.64 -26.22 25.16
CA GLY A 339 13.02 -26.72 25.23
C GLY A 339 14.09 -25.69 24.86
N HIS A 340 13.72 -24.64 24.14
CA HIS A 340 14.60 -23.52 23.77
C HIS A 340 14.35 -22.26 24.62
N GLU A 341 13.59 -22.37 25.72
CA GLU A 341 13.23 -21.25 26.62
C GLU A 341 12.55 -20.07 25.89
N ILE A 342 11.88 -20.34 24.78
CA ILE A 342 11.17 -19.32 23.99
C ILE A 342 9.82 -19.03 24.64
N LEU A 343 9.55 -17.74 24.88
CA LEU A 343 8.25 -17.28 25.32
C LEU A 343 7.28 -17.30 24.14
N VAL A 344 6.32 -18.21 24.16
CA VAL A 344 5.29 -18.31 23.12
C VAL A 344 4.06 -17.49 23.52
N ILE A 345 3.57 -16.70 22.59
CA ILE A 345 2.30 -15.96 22.71
C ILE A 345 1.36 -16.50 21.63
N GLU A 346 0.13 -16.85 21.99
CA GLU A 346 -0.89 -17.33 21.05
C GLU A 346 -2.04 -16.32 20.94
N GLY A 347 -2.72 -16.29 19.80
CA GLY A 347 -3.90 -15.48 19.57
C GLY A 347 -3.68 -14.27 18.65
N LEU A 348 -4.78 -13.56 18.37
CA LEU A 348 -4.72 -12.27 17.70
C LEU A 348 -4.20 -11.23 18.68
N THR A 349 -3.31 -10.36 18.20
CA THR A 349 -2.71 -9.31 19.02
C THR A 349 -3.72 -8.30 19.57
N GLU A 350 -4.93 -8.24 19.02
CA GLU A 350 -6.03 -7.36 19.46
C GLU A 350 -6.94 -7.99 20.55
N GLU A 351 -6.85 -9.31 20.80
CA GLU A 351 -7.70 -10.03 21.76
C GLU A 351 -6.97 -10.39 23.06
N ILE A 352 -5.86 -9.72 23.36
CA ILE A 352 -4.91 -10.18 24.37
C ILE A 352 -5.41 -9.88 25.81
N ASN A 353 -6.18 -10.81 26.38
CA ASN A 353 -6.26 -11.02 27.83
C ASN A 353 -4.90 -11.47 28.45
N GLU A 354 -3.87 -11.72 27.63
CA GLU A 354 -2.53 -12.15 28.04
C GLU A 354 -1.47 -11.04 28.27
N LEU A 355 -1.75 -9.74 28.07
CA LEU A 355 -0.71 -8.69 28.19
C LEU A 355 -0.19 -8.61 29.62
N ALA A 356 -1.05 -8.85 30.61
CA ALA A 356 -0.66 -8.93 32.01
C ALA A 356 0.25 -10.14 32.28
N HIS A 357 -0.03 -11.28 31.65
CA HIS A 357 0.81 -12.50 31.76
C HIS A 357 2.16 -12.29 31.09
N ILE A 358 2.17 -11.71 29.88
CA ILE A 358 3.40 -11.36 29.15
C ILE A 358 4.23 -10.36 29.96
N LYS A 359 3.60 -9.33 30.52
CA LYS A 359 4.27 -8.34 31.40
C LYS A 359 4.89 -9.01 32.62
N ALA A 360 4.17 -9.92 33.27
CA ALA A 360 4.66 -10.66 34.43
C ALA A 360 5.84 -11.57 34.09
N GLU A 361 5.76 -12.31 32.99
CA GLU A 361 6.82 -13.24 32.55
C GLU A 361 8.08 -12.48 32.06
N ILE A 362 7.91 -11.39 31.31
CA ILE A 362 9.03 -10.50 30.96
C ILE A 362 9.67 -9.91 32.22
N GLY A 363 8.86 -9.46 33.19
CA GLY A 363 9.33 -8.95 34.48
C GLY A 363 10.15 -10.00 35.24
N LYS A 364 9.63 -11.22 35.37
CA LYS A 364 10.32 -12.34 36.03
C LYS A 364 11.67 -12.65 35.37
N ARG A 365 11.74 -12.73 34.04
CA ARG A 365 12.99 -12.97 33.32
C ARG A 365 13.98 -11.82 33.49
N LEU A 366 13.49 -10.58 33.52
CA LEU A 366 14.33 -9.42 33.83
C LEU A 366 14.93 -9.50 35.23
N ASP A 367 14.14 -9.94 36.22
CA ASP A 367 14.62 -10.13 37.59
C ASP A 367 15.67 -11.24 37.67
N GLU A 368 15.45 -12.38 37.01
CA GLU A 368 16.45 -13.47 36.92
C GLU A 368 17.75 -13.01 36.24
N ILE A 369 17.66 -12.19 35.20
CA ILE A 369 18.83 -11.59 34.53
C ILE A 369 19.55 -10.64 35.50
N ASN A 370 18.81 -9.81 36.23
CA ASN A 370 19.36 -8.90 37.24
C ASN A 370 20.10 -9.65 38.36
N GLU A 371 19.52 -10.75 38.85
CA GLU A 371 20.16 -11.60 39.86
C GLU A 371 21.46 -12.24 39.32
N LYS A 372 21.44 -12.77 38.10
CA LYS A 372 22.65 -13.33 37.45
C LYS A 372 23.74 -12.27 37.27
N ILE A 373 23.37 -11.05 36.88
CA ILE A 373 24.32 -9.92 36.75
C ILE A 373 24.88 -9.53 38.12
N ALA A 374 24.03 -9.43 39.15
CA ALA A 374 24.46 -9.09 40.51
C ALA A 374 25.44 -10.13 41.06
N LEU A 375 25.16 -11.42 40.88
CA LEU A 375 26.04 -12.52 41.27
C LEU A 375 27.38 -12.49 40.51
N ALA A 376 27.37 -12.20 39.20
CA ALA A 376 28.59 -12.08 38.39
C ALA A 376 29.45 -10.87 38.78
N THR A 377 28.84 -9.81 39.32
CA THR A 377 29.55 -8.61 39.78
C THR A 377 30.24 -8.84 41.13
N ILE A 378 29.69 -9.71 41.99
CA ILE A 378 30.27 -10.10 43.28
C ILE A 378 31.51 -11.02 43.12
N VAL A 379 31.61 -11.76 42.01
CA VAL A 379 32.66 -12.79 41.79
C VAL A 379 33.93 -12.26 41.12
N LYS A 380 34.02 -10.98 40.73
CA LYS A 380 35.31 -10.39 40.32
C LYS A 380 36.19 -10.17 41.57
N PRO A 381 37.30 -10.91 41.78
CA PRO A 381 38.15 -10.68 42.94
C PRO A 381 38.89 -9.36 42.77
N GLU A 382 39.07 -8.66 43.89
CA GLU A 382 39.96 -7.54 44.06
C GLU A 382 41.34 -7.83 43.43
N ASN A 383 41.76 -6.97 42.50
CA ASN A 383 43.15 -6.94 42.05
C ASN A 383 44.03 -6.59 43.26
N LYS A 384 44.79 -7.58 43.76
CA LYS A 384 45.93 -7.33 44.64
C LYS A 384 46.95 -6.43 43.91
N PRO A 385 47.60 -5.48 44.60
CA PRO A 385 48.56 -4.57 43.99
C PRO A 385 49.80 -5.37 43.54
N GLY A 386 49.98 -5.46 42.22
CA GLY A 386 51.19 -6.00 41.60
C GLY A 386 52.37 -5.06 41.84
N LYS A 387 53.40 -5.60 42.50
CA LYS A 387 54.67 -4.95 42.81
C LYS A 387 55.26 -4.21 41.60
N SER A 388 55.66 -2.97 41.83
CA SER A 388 56.53 -2.20 40.94
C SER A 388 57.86 -2.93 40.78
N PHE A 389 58.15 -3.38 39.56
CA PHE A 389 59.48 -3.83 39.18
C PHE A 389 60.19 -2.67 38.47
N PHE A 390 61.15 -2.07 39.17
CA PHE A 390 62.08 -1.09 38.62
C PHE A 390 62.90 -1.74 37.50
N GLY A 391 62.76 -1.22 36.27
CA GLY A 391 63.64 -1.50 35.15
C GLY A 391 64.08 -0.20 34.49
N LYS A 392 65.21 0.35 34.95
CA LYS A 392 65.92 1.48 34.34
C LYS A 392 66.24 1.17 32.87
N ILE A 393 65.84 2.04 31.95
CA ILE A 393 66.65 2.38 30.78
C ILE A 393 66.70 3.91 30.65
N LYS A 394 67.92 4.44 30.80
CA LYS A 394 68.29 5.83 30.56
C LYS A 394 68.39 6.09 29.06
N GLY A 395 67.80 7.21 28.63
CA GLY A 395 68.42 8.19 27.74
C GLY A 395 68.34 7.92 26.24
N ILE A 396 67.66 8.81 25.52
CA ILE A 396 68.31 9.80 24.63
C ILE A 396 67.42 11.05 24.58
N THR A 397 68.09 12.18 24.57
CA THR A 397 67.66 13.56 24.78
C THR A 397 66.92 14.21 23.62
N MET A 398 66.16 15.24 24.02
CA MET A 398 65.43 16.26 23.27
C MET A 398 66.12 16.85 22.02
N LYS A 399 65.27 17.29 21.08
CA LYS A 399 65.38 18.64 20.50
C LYS A 399 64.01 19.31 20.44
N ALA A 400 63.92 20.46 21.09
CA ALA A 400 62.81 21.40 21.05
C ALA A 400 63.12 22.55 20.07
N ALA A 401 62.07 23.10 19.46
CA ALA A 401 61.92 24.50 19.07
C ALA A 401 60.39 24.77 19.10
N LYS A 402 59.82 25.56 20.03
CA LYS A 402 59.74 27.05 20.09
C LYS A 402 59.22 27.65 18.77
N GLU A 403 58.25 28.54 18.69
CA GLU A 403 57.42 29.31 19.66
C GLU A 403 56.37 30.11 18.84
N ASN A 404 55.48 30.84 19.55
CA ASN A 404 54.49 31.86 19.14
C ASN A 404 53.08 31.30 18.81
N VAL A 405 52.03 31.46 19.63
CA VAL A 405 51.49 32.63 20.37
C VAL A 405 51.26 33.84 19.47
N ASP A 406 50.00 34.06 19.08
CA ASP A 406 49.37 35.36 19.25
C ASP A 406 47.85 35.25 19.43
N ASN A 407 47.33 36.25 20.13
CA ASN A 407 46.13 36.27 20.95
C ASN A 407 45.18 37.35 20.43
N SER A 408 43.86 37.11 20.34
CA SER A 408 42.86 38.18 20.50
C SER A 408 41.42 37.63 20.59
N GLN A 409 40.86 37.79 21.80
CA GLN A 409 39.53 38.33 22.16
C GLN A 409 38.85 39.18 21.03
N GLN A 410 37.54 39.40 20.91
CA GLN A 410 36.43 39.52 21.87
C GLN A 410 35.11 39.74 21.08
N ASP A 411 34.00 39.73 21.82
CA ASP A 411 32.72 40.42 21.57
C ASP A 411 31.56 39.76 20.80
N SER A 412 30.66 39.22 21.62
CA SER A 412 29.20 39.21 21.50
C SER A 412 28.57 40.60 21.30
N PRO A 413 27.33 40.66 20.80
CA PRO A 413 26.37 41.63 21.32
C PRO A 413 25.02 41.01 21.74
N THR A 414 24.60 41.43 22.93
CA THR A 414 23.24 41.35 23.49
C THR A 414 22.58 42.72 23.33
N THR A 415 21.36 42.79 22.77
CA THR A 415 20.33 43.83 23.01
C THR A 415 18.97 43.22 22.60
N SER A 416 18.11 42.77 23.51
CA SER A 416 17.11 43.51 24.32
C SER A 416 15.94 44.14 23.52
N SER A 417 14.81 43.42 23.55
CA SER A 417 13.44 43.84 23.93
C SER A 417 12.86 45.21 23.54
N SER A 418 11.71 45.17 22.85
CA SER A 418 10.41 45.86 23.12
C SER A 418 9.58 45.75 21.83
N GLY A 419 8.31 45.36 21.74
CA GLY A 419 7.16 45.51 22.62
C GLY A 419 6.03 46.19 21.84
N GLN A 420 4.78 45.69 21.96
CA GLN A 420 3.49 46.30 21.55
C GLN A 420 3.13 46.25 20.05
N GLU A 421 1.86 46.21 19.60
CA GLU A 421 0.51 45.85 20.07
C GLU A 421 -0.39 45.98 18.82
N SER A 422 -1.52 45.27 18.79
CA SER A 422 -2.78 45.60 18.10
C SER A 422 -2.81 45.86 16.58
N THR A 423 -3.51 44.98 15.84
CA THR A 423 -4.73 45.31 15.08
C THR A 423 -5.50 44.04 14.74
#